data_AF-A0A942CPC1-F1
#
_entry.id   AF-A0A942CPC1-F1
#
_cell.length_a   1.000
_cell.length_b   1.000
_cell.length_c   1.000
_cell.angle_alpha   90.00
_cell.angle_beta   90.00
_cell.angle_gamma   90.00
#
_symmetry.space_group_name_H-M   'P 1'
#
loop_
_entity.id
_entity.type
_entity.pdbx_description
1 polymer ?
#
loop_
_entity_poly.entity_id
_entity_poly.type
_entity_poly.pdbx_seq_one_letter_code
_entity_poly.pdbx_strand_id
1 'polypeptide(L)'
;MSETPRQLLARLRALGVEFRVEADRLKVKGWRNLSADDRHAVNHQRTALVALLTQEQRPESRTPPMSPSEYDRYGIYIVNGVPTHPLGDQHAADIIAGRISRSEALELEEQAERSARGLANARTWRPSHE
;
A
#
# COMPACT_ATOMS: atom_id res chain seq x y z
N MET A 1 26.06 3.37 -29.05
CA MET A 1 25.44 2.58 -27.98
C MET A 1 24.43 3.49 -27.29
N SER A 2 23.14 3.11 -27.24
CA SER A 2 22.10 3.95 -26.63
C SER A 2 22.08 3.75 -25.12
N GLU A 3 22.05 4.84 -24.34
CA GLU A 3 21.92 4.80 -22.88
C GLU A 3 20.62 4.08 -22.49
N THR A 4 20.71 3.08 -21.61
CA THR A 4 19.53 2.35 -21.13
C THR A 4 18.73 3.19 -20.11
N PRO A 5 17.42 2.95 -19.94
CA PRO A 5 16.61 3.69 -18.96
C PRO A 5 17.13 3.62 -17.52
N ARG A 6 17.76 2.51 -17.15
CA ARG A 6 18.37 2.33 -15.82
C ARG A 6 19.64 3.18 -15.66
N GLN A 7 20.46 3.28 -16.71
CA GLN A 7 21.66 4.13 -16.72
C GLN A 7 21.29 5.61 -16.68
N LEU A 8 20.31 6.02 -17.50
CA LEU A 8 19.76 7.38 -17.49
C LEU A 8 19.24 7.75 -16.09
N LEU A 9 18.42 6.89 -15.47
CA LEU A 9 17.88 7.12 -14.14
C LEU A 9 18.99 7.27 -13.08
N ALA A 10 19.99 6.39 -13.10
CA ALA A 10 21.10 6.43 -12.16
C ALA A 10 21.94 7.71 -12.32
N ARG A 11 22.24 8.09 -13.57
CA ARG A 11 22.99 9.32 -13.87
C ARG A 11 22.25 10.56 -13.40
N LEU A 12 20.96 10.67 -13.69
CA LEU A 12 20.16 11.84 -13.29
C LEU A 12 19.96 11.90 -11.77
N ARG A 13 19.77 10.76 -11.09
CA ARG A 13 19.74 10.71 -9.61
C ARG A 13 21.06 11.17 -8.99
N ALA A 14 22.21 10.82 -9.58
CA ALA A 14 23.52 11.28 -9.12
C ALA A 14 23.70 12.81 -9.26
N LEU A 15 22.98 13.44 -10.18
CA LEU A 15 22.91 14.90 -10.33
C LEU A 15 21.89 15.56 -9.39
N GLY A 16 21.28 14.81 -8.47
CA GLY A 16 20.28 15.30 -7.51
C GLY A 16 18.86 15.41 -8.07
N VAL A 17 18.57 14.77 -9.20
CA VAL A 17 17.23 14.76 -9.81
C VAL A 17 16.41 13.64 -9.20
N GLU A 18 15.27 13.98 -8.60
CA GLU A 18 14.38 13.00 -7.98
C GLU A 18 13.25 12.62 -8.95
N PHE A 19 12.98 11.32 -9.05
CA PHE A 19 11.91 10.76 -9.87
C PHE A 19 10.88 10.07 -8.98
N ARG A 20 9.59 10.37 -9.21
CA ARG A 20 8.46 9.68 -8.58
C ARG A 20 7.41 9.33 -9.63
N VAL A 21 6.66 8.27 -9.41
CA VAL A 21 5.48 7.95 -10.23
C VAL A 21 4.24 8.16 -9.38
N GLU A 22 3.30 8.95 -9.88
CA GLU A 22 2.03 9.25 -9.21
C GLU A 22 0.91 9.08 -10.23
N ALA A 23 -0.02 8.15 -9.99
CA ALA A 23 -1.12 7.84 -10.92
C ALA A 23 -0.65 7.70 -12.39
N ASP A 24 0.36 6.85 -12.61
CA ASP A 24 1.01 6.60 -13.91
C ASP A 24 1.73 7.80 -14.55
N ARG A 25 1.87 8.92 -13.83
CA ARG A 25 2.61 10.10 -14.30
C ARG A 25 3.98 10.16 -13.65
N LEU A 26 5.02 10.25 -14.50
CA LEU A 26 6.37 10.57 -14.06
C LEU A 26 6.44 12.01 -13.56
N LYS A 27 6.77 12.18 -12.29
CA LYS A 27 7.10 13.46 -11.64
C LYS A 27 8.61 13.55 -11.51
N VAL A 28 9.20 14.63 -12.01
CA VAL A 28 10.65 14.87 -11.98
C VAL A 28 10.94 16.16 -11.24
N LYS A 29 11.55 16.07 -10.07
CA LYS A 29 12.00 17.23 -9.29
C LYS A 29 13.43 17.56 -9.70
N GLY A 30 13.67 18.84 -10.02
CA GLY A 30 14.93 19.27 -10.65
C GLY A 30 14.87 19.31 -12.19
N TRP A 31 13.70 19.13 -12.81
CA TRP A 31 13.51 19.17 -14.28
C TRP A 31 14.12 20.40 -14.96
N ARG A 32 14.07 21.57 -14.30
CA ARG A 32 14.62 22.83 -14.84
C ARG A 32 16.15 22.86 -14.89
N ASN A 33 16.80 22.05 -14.05
CA ASN A 33 18.26 21.96 -13.97
C ASN A 33 18.84 20.97 -14.99
N LEU A 34 17.99 20.27 -15.75
CA LEU A 34 18.39 19.35 -16.80
C LEU A 34 18.77 20.08 -18.09
N SER A 35 19.76 19.54 -18.79
CA SER A 35 20.10 19.97 -20.15
C SER A 35 18.96 19.65 -21.14
N ALA A 36 18.99 20.25 -22.33
CA ALA A 36 18.00 19.95 -23.37
C ALA A 36 18.05 18.47 -23.78
N ASP A 37 19.26 17.91 -23.87
CA ASP A 37 19.48 16.50 -24.22
C ASP A 37 18.96 15.55 -23.14
N ASP A 38 19.17 15.86 -21.86
CA ASP A 38 18.64 15.06 -20.75
C ASP A 38 17.11 15.08 -20.71
N ARG A 39 16.50 16.25 -20.94
CA ARG A 39 15.04 16.37 -21.04
C ARG A 39 14.50 15.57 -22.21
N HIS A 40 15.19 15.58 -23.35
CA HIS A 40 14.82 14.78 -24.51
C HIS A 40 14.93 13.28 -24.21
N ALA A 41 16.01 12.84 -23.58
CA ALA A 41 16.22 11.44 -23.18
C ALA A 41 15.14 10.95 -22.20
N VAL A 42 14.79 11.75 -21.19
CA VAL A 42 13.72 11.41 -20.23
C VAL A 42 12.37 11.32 -20.92
N ASN A 43 12.04 12.22 -21.85
CA ASN A 43 10.78 12.17 -22.59
C ASN A 43 10.72 10.96 -23.52
N HIS A 44 11.80 10.67 -24.25
CA HIS A 44 11.89 9.52 -25.15
C HIS A 44 11.75 8.19 -24.39
N GLN A 45 12.28 8.11 -23.17
CA GLN A 45 12.26 6.90 -22.35
C GLN A 45 11.18 6.93 -21.25
N ARG A 46 10.22 7.86 -21.32
CA ARG A 46 9.25 8.10 -20.24
C ARG A 46 8.48 6.85 -19.83
N THR A 47 7.95 6.11 -20.80
CA THR A 47 7.19 4.88 -20.55
C THR A 47 8.04 3.82 -19.85
N ALA A 48 9.30 3.65 -20.29
CA ALA A 48 10.22 2.70 -19.68
C ALA A 48 10.65 3.12 -18.27
N LEU A 49 10.85 4.43 -18.04
CA LEU A 49 11.16 4.97 -16.71
C LEU A 49 9.99 4.82 -15.75
N VAL A 50 8.74 5.05 -16.21
CA VAL A 50 7.55 4.79 -15.40
C VAL A 50 7.46 3.31 -15.05
N ALA A 51 7.62 2.40 -16.01
CA ALA A 51 7.58 0.97 -15.74
C ALA A 51 8.64 0.54 -14.72
N LEU A 52 9.89 1.02 -14.85
CA LEU A 52 10.97 0.75 -13.90
C LEU A 52 10.68 1.30 -12.51
N LEU A 53 10.26 2.56 -12.41
CA LEU A 53 9.96 3.19 -11.12
C LEU A 53 8.72 2.60 -10.45
N THR A 54 7.74 2.14 -11.24
CA THR A 54 6.58 1.41 -10.73
C THR A 54 6.98 0.01 -10.26
N GLN A 55 7.95 -0.65 -10.91
CA GLN A 55 8.53 -1.90 -10.41
C GLN A 55 9.34 -1.69 -9.13
N GLU A 56 10.13 -0.62 -9.02
CA GLU A 56 10.85 -0.25 -7.78
C GLU A 56 9.89 0.13 -6.63
N GLN A 57 8.73 0.72 -6.94
CA GLN A 57 7.71 1.12 -5.95
C GLN A 57 6.69 0.01 -5.66
N ARG A 58 6.59 -1.00 -6.51
CA ARG A 58 5.88 -2.21 -6.13
C ARG A 58 6.64 -2.75 -4.92
N PRO A 59 5.97 -2.95 -3.77
CA PRO A 59 6.59 -3.74 -2.73
C PRO A 59 6.96 -5.05 -3.42
N GLU A 60 8.27 -5.28 -3.60
CA GLU A 60 8.80 -6.60 -3.94
C GLU A 60 7.98 -7.57 -3.13
N SER A 61 7.37 -8.54 -3.79
CA SER A 61 6.55 -9.59 -3.19
C SER A 61 7.16 -9.98 -1.86
N ARG A 62 6.70 -9.32 -0.79
CA ARG A 62 7.19 -9.57 0.55
C ARG A 62 6.70 -10.97 0.73
N THR A 63 7.64 -11.90 0.89
CA THR A 63 7.34 -13.19 1.49
C THR A 63 6.35 -12.88 2.61
N PRO A 64 5.12 -13.41 2.53
CA PRO A 64 4.11 -13.03 3.50
C PRO A 64 4.74 -13.24 4.88
N PRO A 65 4.73 -12.23 5.77
CA PRO A 65 5.43 -12.27 7.05
C PRO A 65 4.98 -13.44 7.94
N MET A 66 3.87 -14.06 7.58
CA MET A 66 3.33 -15.27 8.17
C MET A 66 2.97 -16.28 7.07
N SER A 67 2.88 -17.55 7.44
CA SER A 67 2.46 -18.60 6.50
C SER A 67 0.98 -18.42 6.10
N PRO A 68 0.53 -18.86 4.92
CA PRO A 68 -0.89 -18.77 4.54
C PRO A 68 -1.85 -19.39 5.57
N SER A 69 -1.43 -20.46 6.25
CA SER A 69 -2.17 -21.09 7.35
C SER A 69 -2.29 -20.22 8.60
N GLU A 70 -1.36 -19.30 8.83
CA GLU A 70 -1.43 -18.34 9.93
C GLU A 70 -2.35 -17.17 9.58
N TYR A 71 -2.31 -16.69 8.33
CA TYR A 71 -3.29 -15.71 7.82
C TYR A 71 -4.73 -16.19 8.02
N ASP A 72 -5.02 -17.43 7.60
CA ASP A 72 -6.32 -18.06 7.79
C ASP A 72 -6.70 -18.18 9.29
N ARG A 73 -5.74 -18.57 10.13
CA ARG A 73 -5.91 -18.66 11.58
C ARG A 73 -6.27 -17.32 12.24
N TYR A 74 -5.83 -16.21 11.68
CA TYR A 74 -6.12 -14.85 12.16
C TYR A 74 -7.22 -14.16 11.35
N GLY A 75 -7.92 -14.86 10.45
CA GLY A 75 -8.97 -14.26 9.61
C GLY A 75 -8.46 -13.15 8.67
N ILE A 76 -7.16 -13.10 8.40
CA ILE A 76 -6.54 -12.09 7.53
C ILE A 76 -6.54 -12.59 6.09
N TYR A 77 -7.13 -11.81 5.19
CA TYR A 77 -7.20 -12.10 3.76
C TYR A 77 -6.41 -11.06 2.96
N ILE A 78 -5.93 -11.46 1.78
CA ILE A 78 -5.15 -10.57 0.90
C ILE A 78 -6.06 -10.00 -0.19
N VAL A 79 -6.22 -8.68 -0.22
CA VAL A 79 -6.93 -7.95 -1.29
C VAL A 79 -5.94 -7.10 -2.07
N ASN A 80 -5.78 -7.32 -3.38
CA ASN A 80 -4.81 -6.60 -4.22
C ASN A 80 -3.36 -6.58 -3.67
N GLY A 81 -2.96 -7.64 -2.96
CA GLY A 81 -1.64 -7.74 -2.33
C GLY A 81 -1.52 -7.04 -0.97
N VAL A 82 -2.63 -6.52 -0.43
CA VAL A 82 -2.71 -5.88 0.89
C VAL A 82 -3.39 -6.82 1.88
N PRO A 83 -2.79 -7.09 3.05
CA PRO A 83 -3.45 -7.79 4.14
C PRO A 83 -4.59 -6.98 4.74
N THR A 84 -5.78 -7.57 4.80
CA THR A 84 -7.01 -6.96 5.31
C THR A 84 -7.68 -7.91 6.31
N HIS A 85 -8.35 -7.33 7.31
CA HIS A 85 -9.11 -8.03 8.34
C HIS A 85 -10.53 -7.43 8.44
N PRO A 86 -11.56 -8.17 8.88
CA PRO A 86 -12.92 -7.62 9.04
C PRO A 86 -13.00 -6.41 9.99
N LEU A 87 -12.08 -6.32 10.95
CA LEU A 87 -11.96 -5.18 11.88
C LEU A 87 -11.17 -3.98 11.30
N GLY A 88 -10.62 -4.11 10.10
CA GLY A 88 -9.91 -3.05 9.38
C GLY A 88 -8.43 -3.35 9.11
N ASP A 89 -7.85 -2.58 8.17
CA ASP A 89 -6.47 -2.78 7.70
C ASP A 89 -5.41 -2.55 8.79
N GLN A 90 -5.66 -1.60 9.70
CA GLN A 90 -4.76 -1.34 10.84
C GLN A 90 -4.72 -2.55 11.80
N HIS A 91 -5.87 -3.19 12.03
CA HIS A 91 -5.95 -4.39 12.87
C HIS A 91 -5.17 -5.55 12.24
N ALA A 92 -5.32 -5.77 10.93
CA ALA A 92 -4.52 -6.75 10.20
C ALA A 92 -3.01 -6.49 10.36
N ALA A 93 -2.59 -5.22 10.23
CA ALA A 93 -1.19 -4.83 10.37
C ALA A 93 -0.64 -5.07 11.78
N ASP A 94 -1.45 -4.86 12.82
CA ASP A 94 -1.03 -5.05 14.22
C ASP A 94 -0.91 -6.54 14.60
N ILE A 95 -1.78 -7.42 14.06
CA ILE A 95 -1.63 -8.88 14.18
C ILE A 95 -0.34 -9.33 13.47
N ILE A 96 -0.14 -8.90 12.22
CA ILE A 96 1.03 -9.26 11.42
C ILE A 96 2.34 -8.81 12.09
N ALA A 97 2.32 -7.64 12.73
CA ALA A 97 3.47 -7.10 13.45
C ALA A 97 3.68 -7.75 14.83
N GLY A 98 2.80 -8.67 15.26
CA GLY A 98 2.85 -9.31 16.57
C GLY A 98 2.62 -8.35 17.74
N ARG A 99 1.97 -7.20 17.50
CA ARG A 99 1.69 -6.19 18.53
C ARG A 99 0.51 -6.56 19.42
N ILE A 100 -0.42 -7.33 18.86
CA ILE A 100 -1.60 -7.83 19.56
C ILE A 100 -1.58 -9.35 19.54
N SER A 101 -1.92 -9.94 20.68
CA SER A 101 -1.99 -11.39 20.81
C SER A 101 -3.27 -11.95 20.19
N ARG A 102 -3.30 -13.25 19.89
CA ARG A 102 -4.52 -13.91 19.37
C ARG A 102 -5.73 -13.72 20.28
N SER A 103 -5.53 -13.89 21.58
CA SER A 103 -6.61 -13.75 22.57
C SER A 103 -7.18 -12.34 22.53
N GLU A 104 -6.30 -11.34 22.44
CA GLU A 104 -6.66 -9.94 22.36
C GLU A 104 -7.39 -9.61 21.05
N ALA A 105 -6.95 -10.17 19.92
CA ALA A 105 -7.64 -10.01 18.64
C ALA A 105 -9.07 -10.61 18.67
N LEU A 106 -9.23 -11.81 19.22
CA LEU A 106 -10.54 -12.46 19.36
C LEU A 106 -11.47 -11.72 20.34
N GLU A 107 -10.93 -11.18 21.42
CA GLU A 107 -11.69 -10.34 22.36
C GLU A 107 -12.18 -9.05 21.69
N LEU A 108 -11.34 -8.42 20.86
CA LEU A 108 -11.71 -7.23 20.08
C LEU A 108 -12.79 -7.54 19.03
N GLU A 109 -12.73 -8.70 18.37
CA GLU A 109 -13.79 -9.18 17.48
C GLU A 109 -15.11 -9.38 18.22
N GLU A 110 -15.08 -10.07 19.36
CA GLU A 110 -16.27 -10.32 20.16
C GLU A 110 -16.87 -9.00 20.68
N GLN A 111 -16.03 -8.05 21.08
CA GLN A 111 -16.47 -6.73 21.53
C GLN A 111 -17.06 -5.89 20.39
N ALA A 112 -16.51 -5.98 19.18
CA ALA A 112 -17.07 -5.35 17.99
C ALA A 112 -18.44 -5.94 17.63
N GLU A 113 -18.59 -7.28 17.69
CA GLU A 113 -19.88 -7.95 17.46
C GLU A 113 -20.93 -7.56 18.52
N ARG A 114 -20.55 -7.56 19.81
CA ARG A 114 -21.46 -7.14 20.89
C ARG A 114 -21.89 -5.68 20.72
N SER A 115 -20.97 -4.80 20.33
CA SER A 115 -21.26 -3.39 20.10
C SER A 115 -22.18 -3.19 18.89
N ALA A 116 -21.96 -3.92 17.79
CA ALA A 116 -22.82 -3.90 16.61
C ALA A 116 -24.23 -4.43 16.91
N ARG A 117 -24.34 -5.52 17.69
CA ARG A 117 -25.65 -6.05 18.15
C ARG A 117 -26.35 -5.10 19.11
N GLY A 118 -25.62 -4.47 20.03
CA GLY A 118 -26.15 -3.46 20.95
C GLY A 118 -26.71 -2.24 20.21
N LEU A 119 -26.01 -1.75 19.18
CA LEU A 119 -26.46 -0.64 18.34
C LEU A 119 -27.68 -1.02 17.48
N ALA A 120 -27.72 -2.23 16.93
CA ALA A 120 -28.87 -2.73 16.18
C ALA A 120 -30.13 -2.83 17.05
N ASN A 121 -29.99 -3.31 18.30
CA ASN A 121 -31.08 -3.37 19.27
C ASN A 121 -31.49 -1.99 19.82
N ALA A 122 -30.55 -1.03 19.92
CA ALA A 122 -30.89 0.34 20.29
C ALA A 122 -31.69 1.08 19.20
N ARG A 123 -31.46 0.76 17.91
CA ARG A 123 -32.20 1.34 16.78
C ARG A 123 -33.61 0.77 16.57
N THR A 124 -33.94 -0.38 17.15
CA THR A 124 -35.29 -0.97 17.08
C THR A 124 -36.22 -0.47 18.18
N TRP A 125 -35.72 0.31 19.15
CA TRP A 125 -36.54 0.95 20.17
C TRP A 125 -37.26 2.18 19.59
N ARG A 126 -38.46 1.97 19.04
CA ARG A 126 -39.43 3.05 18.85
C ARG A 126 -40.27 3.12 20.12
N PRO A 127 -40.31 4.25 20.86
CA PRO A 127 -41.36 4.44 21.83
C PRO A 127 -42.67 4.49 21.03
N SER A 128 -43.56 3.52 21.27
CA SER A 128 -44.94 3.60 20.84
C SER A 128 -45.54 4.82 21.52
N HIS A 129 -45.67 5.91 20.75
CA HIS A 129 -46.36 7.11 21.18
C HIS A 129 -47.86 6.77 21.25
N GLU A 130 -48.39 6.69 22.47
CA GLU A 130 -49.82 6.94 22.73
C GLU A 130 -50.19 8.37 22.30
#